data_AF-A0A455UKW9-F1
#
_entry.id   AF-A0A455UKW9-F1
#
_cell.length_a   1.000
_cell.length_b   1.000
_cell.length_c   1.000
_cell.angle_alpha   90.00
_cell.angle_beta   90.00
_cell.angle_gamma   90.00
#
_symmetry.space_group_name_H-M   'P 1'
#
loop_
_entity.id
_entity.type
_entity.pdbx_description
1 polymer ?
#
loop_
_entity_poly.entity_id
_entity_poly.type
_entity_poly.pdbx_seq_one_letter_code
_entity_poly.pdbx_strand_id
1 'polypeptide(L)'
;MSSLNPLLKTLPASVATRLDQGLSQLGIAVDEHQREQLLGLLGLLHKWNRAYNLTAVREVDDMVSRHVLDSAAVLPYVQGPRLLDVGSGPGLPGIVLAILKPALAVTLLDSNGKRYAFSVRL
;
A
#
# COMPACT_ATOMS: atom_id res chain seq x y z
N MET A 1 17.43 -10.37 6.67
CA MET A 1 16.78 -9.73 7.83
C MET A 1 16.02 -8.52 7.31
N SER A 2 14.69 -8.62 7.19
CA SER A 2 13.85 -7.70 6.41
C SER A 2 13.99 -6.24 6.89
N SER A 3 14.28 -5.32 5.97
CA SER A 3 14.39 -3.87 6.23
C SER A 3 13.08 -3.23 6.72
N LEU A 4 11.97 -3.97 6.70
CA LEU A 4 10.64 -3.55 7.15
C LEU A 4 10.42 -3.71 8.66
N ASN A 5 11.19 -4.56 9.35
CA ASN A 5 10.98 -4.89 10.76
C ASN A 5 10.90 -3.67 11.71
N PRO A 6 11.73 -2.61 11.55
CA PRO A 6 11.61 -1.40 12.38
C PRO A 6 10.27 -0.68 12.21
N LEU A 7 9.68 -0.70 11.01
CA LEU A 7 8.41 -0.05 10.72
C LEU A 7 7.23 -0.83 11.29
N LEU A 8 7.27 -2.16 11.18
CA LEU A 8 6.25 -3.04 11.75
C LEU A 8 6.10 -2.84 13.25
N LYS A 9 7.21 -2.65 13.98
CA LYS A 9 7.21 -2.36 15.42
C LYS A 9 6.54 -1.03 15.80
N THR A 10 6.35 -0.12 14.84
CA THR A 10 5.68 1.17 15.10
C THR A 10 4.17 1.12 14.95
N LEU A 11 3.63 0.02 14.42
CA LEU A 11 2.20 -0.15 14.22
C LEU A 11 1.55 -0.75 15.47
N PRO A 12 0.35 -0.26 15.86
CA PRO A 12 -0.49 -0.93 16.83
C PRO A 12 -0.81 -2.36 16.42
N ALA A 13 -0.96 -3.26 17.39
CA ALA A 13 -1.30 -4.65 17.14
C ALA A 13 -2.64 -4.82 16.37
N SER A 14 -3.56 -3.87 16.52
CA SER A 14 -4.86 -3.83 15.82
C SER A 14 -4.72 -3.72 14.31
N VAL A 15 -3.66 -3.09 13.81
CA VAL A 15 -3.48 -2.80 12.38
C VAL A 15 -3.41 -4.09 11.56
N ALA A 16 -2.64 -5.08 12.03
CA ALA A 16 -2.48 -6.35 11.36
C ALA A 16 -3.82 -7.10 11.25
N THR A 17 -4.54 -7.20 12.36
CA THR A 17 -5.86 -7.84 12.39
C THR A 17 -6.86 -7.15 11.46
N ARG A 18 -6.89 -5.82 11.45
CA ARG A 18 -7.80 -5.06 10.57
C ARG A 18 -7.47 -5.26 9.09
N LEU A 19 -6.18 -5.28 8.74
CA LEU A 19 -5.73 -5.54 7.38
C LEU A 19 -6.19 -6.93 6.91
N ASP A 20 -5.93 -7.95 7.72
CA ASP A 20 -6.26 -9.35 7.41
C ASP A 20 -7.78 -9.52 7.23
N GLN A 21 -8.57 -8.95 8.13
CA GLN A 21 -10.04 -8.97 8.05
C GLN A 21 -10.56 -8.26 6.80
N GLY A 22 -10.03 -7.07 6.49
CA GLY A 22 -10.44 -6.29 5.33
C GLY A 22 -10.11 -6.96 4.00
N LEU A 23 -8.91 -7.53 3.88
CA LEU A 23 -8.52 -8.30 2.69
C LEU A 23 -9.42 -9.52 2.49
N SER A 24 -9.74 -10.23 3.59
CA SER A 24 -10.67 -11.35 3.56
C SER A 24 -12.08 -10.94 3.11
N GLN A 25 -12.60 -9.80 3.61
CA GLN A 25 -13.90 -9.26 3.18
C GLN A 25 -13.92 -8.86 1.71
N LEU A 26 -12.79 -8.39 1.17
CA LEU A 26 -12.62 -8.08 -0.25
C LEU A 26 -12.41 -9.33 -1.12
N GLY A 27 -12.27 -10.52 -0.53
CA GLY A 27 -11.96 -11.75 -1.25
C GLY A 27 -10.54 -11.79 -1.82
N ILE A 28 -9.61 -11.02 -1.24
CA ILE A 28 -8.22 -10.92 -1.70
C ILE A 28 -7.35 -11.82 -0.82
N ALA A 29 -6.83 -12.90 -1.42
CA ALA A 29 -5.83 -13.74 -0.78
C ALA A 29 -4.43 -13.13 -0.96
N VAL A 30 -3.64 -13.14 0.10
CA VAL A 30 -2.25 -12.67 0.11
C VAL A 30 -1.35 -13.70 0.79
N ASP A 31 -0.10 -13.80 0.36
CA ASP A 31 0.92 -14.55 1.08
C ASP A 31 1.56 -13.71 2.21
N GLU A 32 2.40 -14.34 3.03
CA GLU A 32 3.07 -13.65 4.15
C GLU A 32 3.95 -12.49 3.66
N HIS A 33 4.57 -12.62 2.48
CA HIS A 33 5.43 -11.58 1.94
C HIS A 33 4.64 -10.34 1.54
N GLN A 34 3.55 -10.52 0.81
CA GLN A 34 2.63 -9.45 0.43
C GLN A 34 2.02 -8.80 1.68
N ARG A 35 1.65 -9.61 2.67
CA ARG A 35 1.15 -9.12 3.97
C ARG A 35 2.19 -8.24 4.68
N GLU A 36 3.44 -8.71 4.80
CA GLU A 36 4.54 -7.93 5.37
C GLU A 36 4.79 -6.62 4.59
N GLN A 37 4.72 -6.65 3.26
CA GLN A 37 4.87 -5.46 2.43
C GLN A 37 3.75 -4.43 2.65
N LEU A 38 2.50 -4.87 2.76
CA LEU A 38 1.34 -4.00 3.03
C LEU A 38 1.44 -3.37 4.43
N LEU A 39 1.85 -4.14 5.44
CA LEU A 39 2.10 -3.61 6.78
C LEU A 39 3.31 -2.66 6.78
N GLY A 40 4.36 -2.98 6.04
CA GLY A 40 5.50 -2.10 5.83
C GLY A 40 5.10 -0.75 5.22
N LEU A 41 4.23 -0.78 4.20
CA LEU A 41 3.66 0.42 3.57
C LEU A 41 2.86 1.25 4.59
N LEU A 42 2.01 0.62 5.41
CA LEU A 42 1.29 1.32 6.48
C LEU A 42 2.24 1.97 7.49
N GLY A 43 3.31 1.27 7.88
CA GLY A 43 4.34 1.82 8.77
C GLY A 43 5.06 3.02 8.16
N LEU A 44 5.37 2.97 6.86
CA LEU A 44 5.93 4.12 6.13
C LEU A 44 4.95 5.29 6.08
N LEU A 45 3.71 5.05 5.66
CA LEU A 45 2.67 6.08 5.61
C LEU A 45 2.50 6.73 6.97
N HIS A 46 2.39 5.95 8.04
CA HIS A 46 2.26 6.48 9.39
C HIS A 46 3.48 7.32 9.83
N LYS A 47 4.69 6.82 9.57
CA LYS A 47 5.94 7.53 9.88
C LYS A 47 6.02 8.87 9.15
N TRP A 48 5.84 8.87 7.84
CA TRP A 48 6.00 10.07 7.02
C TRP A 48 4.83 11.03 7.16
N ASN A 49 3.62 10.55 7.46
CA ASN A 49 2.49 11.41 7.71
C ASN A 49 2.71 12.32 8.94
N ARG A 50 3.36 11.82 9.99
CA ARG A 50 3.74 12.64 11.17
C ARG A 50 4.71 13.77 10.84
N ALA A 51 5.57 13.58 9.85
CA ALA A 51 6.62 14.56 9.52
C ALA A 51 6.20 15.54 8.40
N TYR A 52 5.31 15.13 7.48
CA TYR A 52 5.03 15.87 6.25
C TYR A 52 3.53 16.03 5.92
N ASN A 53 2.60 15.60 6.77
CA ASN A 53 1.15 15.69 6.52
C ASN A 53 0.73 15.12 5.14
N LEU A 54 1.30 13.98 4.75
CA LEU A 54 1.06 13.32 3.46
C LEU A 54 -0.40 12.95 3.21
N THR A 55 -1.17 12.71 4.26
CA THR A 55 -2.60 12.37 4.20
C THR A 55 -3.35 13.03 5.35
N ALA A 56 -4.63 13.37 5.13
CA ALA A 56 -5.48 13.95 6.19
C ALA A 56 -5.80 12.95 7.32
N VAL A 57 -5.59 11.64 7.12
CA VAL A 57 -5.87 10.58 8.09
C VAL A 57 -4.74 10.50 9.10
N ARG A 58 -5.02 10.76 10.39
CA ARG A 58 -4.01 10.78 11.46
C ARG A 58 -3.89 9.45 12.19
N GLU A 59 -5.02 8.80 12.43
CA GLU A 59 -5.08 7.51 13.11
C GLU A 59 -4.65 6.39 12.16
N VAL A 60 -3.66 5.61 12.60
CA VAL A 60 -3.07 4.54 11.79
C VAL A 60 -4.06 3.41 11.50
N ASP A 61 -4.99 3.16 12.43
CA ASP A 61 -6.08 2.22 12.24
C ASP A 61 -7.01 2.63 11.09
N ASP A 62 -7.24 3.94 10.91
CA ASP A 62 -8.05 4.47 9.81
C ASP A 62 -7.31 4.40 8.47
N MET A 63 -5.97 4.51 8.49
CA MET A 63 -5.14 4.36 7.28
C MET A 63 -5.30 2.98 6.64
N VAL A 64 -5.59 1.93 7.43
CA VAL A 64 -5.87 0.59 6.88
C VAL A 64 -7.03 0.65 5.90
N SER A 65 -8.17 1.17 6.35
CA SER A 65 -9.38 1.24 5.54
C SER A 65 -9.28 2.27 4.41
N ARG A 66 -8.82 3.49 4.71
CA ARG A 66 -8.89 4.64 3.81
C ARG A 66 -7.78 4.69 2.75
N HIS A 67 -6.69 3.96 2.97
CA HIS A 67 -5.55 3.97 2.06
C HIS A 67 -5.34 2.59 1.46
N VAL A 68 -5.05 1.59 2.30
CA VAL A 68 -4.67 0.27 1.79
C VAL A 68 -5.87 -0.51 1.25
N LEU A 69 -6.93 -0.66 2.04
CA LEU A 69 -8.10 -1.44 1.62
C LEU A 69 -8.88 -0.74 0.50
N ASP A 70 -9.02 0.58 0.55
CA ASP A 70 -9.60 1.38 -0.54
C ASP A 70 -8.84 1.18 -1.86
N SER A 71 -7.51 1.24 -1.82
CA SER A 71 -6.67 0.95 -2.99
C SER A 71 -6.82 -0.51 -3.46
N ALA A 72 -6.87 -1.45 -2.53
CA ALA A 72 -7.01 -2.88 -2.82
C ALA A 72 -8.37 -3.22 -3.47
N ALA A 73 -9.44 -2.49 -3.12
CA ALA A 73 -10.77 -2.70 -3.67
C ALA A 73 -10.84 -2.46 -5.19
N VAL A 74 -9.88 -1.71 -5.76
CA VAL A 74 -9.78 -1.47 -7.20
C VAL A 74 -9.22 -2.69 -7.95
N LEU A 75 -8.51 -3.60 -7.27
CA LEU A 75 -7.79 -4.73 -7.87
C LEU A 75 -8.61 -5.55 -8.89
N PRO A 76 -9.88 -5.94 -8.63
CA PRO A 76 -10.67 -6.73 -9.58
C PRO A 76 -10.91 -6.04 -10.93
N TYR A 77 -10.83 -4.70 -10.97
CA TYR A 77 -11.08 -3.90 -12.16
C TYR A 77 -9.79 -3.61 -12.96
N VAL A 78 -8.62 -3.96 -12.42
CA VAL A 78 -7.32 -3.70 -13.07
C VAL A 78 -6.98 -4.80 -14.07
N GLN A 79 -7.06 -4.46 -15.36
CA GLN A 79 -6.81 -5.36 -16.47
C GLN A 79 -5.50 -5.04 -17.20
N GLY A 80 -4.99 -6.02 -17.92
CA GLY A 80 -3.76 -5.89 -18.71
C GLY A 80 -2.46 -5.93 -17.89
N PRO A 81 -1.31 -5.84 -18.58
CA PRO A 81 0.01 -6.05 -17.99
C PRO A 81 0.64 -4.78 -17.42
N ARG A 82 0.11 -3.60 -17.71
CA ARG A 82 0.72 -2.30 -17.35
C ARG A 82 -0.34 -1.37 -16.75
N LEU A 83 0.04 -0.67 -15.68
CA LEU A 83 -0.78 0.35 -15.02
C LEU A 83 0.02 1.65 -14.89
N LEU A 84 -0.60 2.77 -15.25
CA LEU A 84 -0.10 4.10 -14.94
C LEU A 84 -1.02 4.72 -13.88
N ASP A 85 -0.46 5.02 -12.72
CA ASP A 85 -1.13 5.72 -11.63
C ASP A 85 -0.79 7.22 -11.72
N VAL A 86 -1.78 8.04 -12.08
CA VAL A 86 -1.61 9.49 -12.31
C VAL A 86 -2.12 10.27 -11.12
N GLY A 87 -1.27 11.14 -10.57
CA GLY A 87 -1.56 11.87 -9.34
C GLY A 87 -1.35 11.02 -8.09
N SER A 88 -0.44 10.05 -8.16
CA SER A 88 -0.30 9.00 -7.13
C SER A 88 0.09 9.50 -5.73
N GLY A 89 0.55 10.75 -5.60
CA GLY A 89 0.88 11.39 -4.32
C GLY A 89 1.81 10.52 -3.45
N PRO A 90 1.33 9.93 -2.33
CA PRO A 90 2.12 9.00 -1.51
C PRO A 90 2.36 7.62 -2.15
N GLY A 91 1.96 7.42 -3.41
CA GLY A 91 2.08 6.19 -4.18
C GLY A 91 0.84 5.30 -4.16
N LEU A 92 -0.34 5.87 -3.93
CA LEU A 92 -1.61 5.14 -3.88
C LEU A 92 -2.50 5.53 -5.07
N PRO A 93 -3.23 4.57 -5.69
CA PRO A 93 -3.31 3.15 -5.32
C PRO A 93 -2.17 2.28 -5.85
N GLY A 94 -1.25 2.82 -6.66
CA GLY A 94 -0.33 2.02 -7.47
C GLY A 94 0.62 1.10 -6.70
N ILE A 95 1.17 1.51 -5.55
CA ILE A 95 2.06 0.63 -4.75
C ILE A 95 1.29 -0.57 -4.18
N VAL A 96 0.05 -0.36 -3.71
CA VAL A 96 -0.80 -1.45 -3.19
C VAL A 96 -1.08 -2.45 -4.31
N LEU A 97 -1.44 -1.96 -5.50
CA LEU A 97 -1.72 -2.82 -6.65
C LEU A 97 -0.48 -3.59 -7.12
N ALA A 98 0.71 -2.98 -7.05
CA ALA A 98 1.95 -3.66 -7.38
C ALA A 98 2.31 -4.79 -6.39
N ILE A 99 2.02 -4.59 -5.10
CA ILE A 99 2.19 -5.64 -4.07
C ILE A 99 1.20 -6.79 -4.31
N LEU A 100 -0.08 -6.47 -4.51
CA LEU A 100 -1.15 -7.47 -4.66
C LEU A 100 -1.10 -8.21 -6.00
N LYS A 101 -0.55 -7.59 -7.04
CA LYS A 101 -0.42 -8.18 -8.39
C LYS A 101 1.02 -8.01 -8.90
N PRO A 102 1.99 -8.82 -8.44
CA PRO A 102 3.42 -8.63 -8.75
C PRO A 102 3.77 -8.65 -10.25
N ALA A 103 2.96 -9.31 -11.07
CA ALA A 103 3.12 -9.33 -12.53
C ALA A 103 2.67 -8.03 -13.23
N LEU A 104 2.01 -7.11 -12.52
CA LEU A 104 1.55 -5.84 -13.04
C LEU A 104 2.72 -4.84 -13.06
N ALA A 105 3.07 -4.34 -14.25
CA ALA A 105 4.07 -3.29 -14.38
C ALA A 105 3.43 -1.93 -14.03
N VAL A 106 3.65 -1.46 -12.80
CA VAL A 106 3.10 -0.20 -12.29
C VAL A 106 4.08 0.96 -12.47
N THR A 107 3.62 2.03 -13.10
CA THR A 107 4.31 3.32 -13.17
C THR A 107 3.53 4.35 -12.37
N LEU A 108 4.20 5.07 -11.48
CA LEU A 108 3.62 6.15 -10.69
C LEU A 108 4.02 7.49 -11.30
N LEU A 109 3.06 8.38 -11.50
CA LEU A 109 3.26 9.75 -11.98
C LEU A 109 2.65 10.71 -10.95
N ASP A 110 3.48 11.52 -10.31
CA ASP A 110 3.01 12.57 -9.39
C ASP A 110 2.82 13.91 -10.12
N SER A 111 1.98 14.76 -9.53
CA SER A 111 1.68 16.15 -9.90
C SER A 111 2.92 17.03 -10.15
N ASN A 112 4.04 16.74 -9.48
CA ASN A 112 5.31 17.43 -9.72
C ASN A 112 6.06 16.96 -10.99
N GLY A 113 5.42 16.14 -11.83
CA GLY A 113 6.03 15.56 -13.04
C GLY A 113 7.06 14.46 -12.76
N LYS A 114 7.29 14.11 -11.49
CA LYS A 114 8.19 13.03 -11.09
C LYS A 114 7.56 11.68 -11.44
N ARG A 115 8.31 10.85 -12.15
CA ARG A 115 7.92 9.49 -12.53
C ARG A 115 8.74 8.49 -11.75
N TYR A 116 8.07 7.53 -11.14
CA TYR A 116 8.69 6.42 -10.43
C TYR A 116 8.20 5.12 -11.03
N ALA A 117 9.12 4.31 -11.57
CA ALA A 117 8.80 2.94 -11.94
C ALA A 117 8.87 2.10 -10.66
N PHE A 118 7.76 1.48 -10.29
CA PHE A 118 7.72 0.57 -9.15
C PHE A 118 7.75 -0.86 -9.67
N SER A 119 8.66 -1.68 -9.13
CA SER A 119 8.79 -3.08 -9.49
C SER A 119 9.06 -3.87 -8.22
N VAL A 120 8.11 -4.72 -7.83
CA VAL A 120 8.34 -5.72 -6.79
C VAL A 120 9.18 -6.82 -7.42
N ARG A 121 10.49 -6.83 -7.16
CA ARG A 121 11.35 -7.95 -7.53
C ARG A 121 11.16 -9.05 -6.48
N LEU A 122 10.66 -10.20 -6.93
CA LEU A 122 10.58 -11.46 -6.19
C LEU A 122 11.99 -11.97 -5.83
#